data_AF-A0A8J5IV28-F1
#
_entry.id   AF-A0A8J5IV28-F1
#
_cell.length_a   1.000
_cell.length_b   1.000
_cell.length_c   1.000
_cell.angle_alpha   90.00
_cell.angle_beta   90.00
_cell.angle_gamma   90.00
#
_symmetry.space_group_name_H-M   'P 1'
#
loop_
_entity.id
_entity.type
_entity.pdbx_description
1 polymer ?
#
loop_
_entity_poly.entity_id
_entity_poly.type
_entity_poly.pdbx_seq_one_letter_code
_entity_poly.pdbx_strand_id
1 'polypeptide(L)'
;ESGWLCAHILAALKHFDEFDLHLLVRSTSARKPPGWPWKTPKTTHNEDPYIGQYSVPKLIQQLADHPGSVIGWKVLTTYQVTSPNDDVSVKQRTGVIRPWIEEEEKYFWEIEFDRRANESPIPDAKLDITQLAEVINFTRRARYPLL
;
A
#
# COMPACT_ATOMS: atom_id res chain seq x y z
N GLU A 1 -11.52 -37.82 -30.36
CA GLU A 1 -10.58 -37.33 -31.39
C GLU A 1 -10.82 -35.86 -31.62
N SER A 2 -9.78 -35.03 -31.56
CA SER A 2 -9.90 -33.59 -31.72
C SER A 2 -10.05 -33.32 -33.23
N GLY A 3 -11.25 -32.99 -33.71
CA GLY A 3 -11.57 -32.71 -35.12
C GLY A 3 -10.93 -31.43 -35.69
N TRP A 4 -9.67 -31.19 -35.34
CA TRP A 4 -8.90 -30.02 -35.73
C TRP A 4 -8.03 -30.37 -36.92
N LEU A 5 -8.36 -29.77 -38.07
CA LEU A 5 -7.49 -29.77 -39.24
C LEU A 5 -6.50 -28.62 -39.11
N CYS A 6 -5.21 -28.94 -39.19
CA CYS A 6 -4.16 -27.96 -39.19
C CYS A 6 -4.06 -27.25 -40.55
N ALA A 7 -3.62 -25.99 -40.53
CA ALA A 7 -3.63 -25.12 -41.71
C ALA A 7 -2.83 -25.67 -42.91
N HIS A 8 -1.76 -26.43 -42.65
CA HIS A 8 -0.94 -27.02 -43.71
C HIS A 8 -1.64 -28.16 -44.46
N ILE A 9 -2.53 -28.94 -43.80
CA ILE A 9 -3.35 -29.95 -44.47
C ILE A 9 -4.36 -29.26 -45.40
N LEU A 10 -5.02 -28.19 -44.94
CA LEU A 10 -5.95 -27.42 -45.76
C LEU A 10 -5.25 -26.77 -46.96
N ALA A 11 -4.03 -26.27 -46.78
CA ALA A 11 -3.23 -25.69 -47.86
C ALA A 11 -2.84 -26.73 -48.92
N ALA A 12 -2.46 -27.94 -48.50
CA ALA A 12 -2.15 -29.03 -49.41
C ALA A 12 -3.40 -29.46 -50.22
N LEU A 13 -4.54 -29.64 -49.55
CA LEU A 13 -5.80 -30.01 -50.21
C LEU A 13 -6.27 -28.96 -51.23
N LYS A 14 -5.99 -27.66 -50.98
CA LYS A 14 -6.25 -26.61 -51.97
C LYS A 14 -5.32 -26.68 -53.16
N HIS A 15 -4.06 -27.03 -52.93
CA HIS A 15 -3.06 -27.14 -53.98
C HIS A 15 -3.38 -28.27 -54.97
N PHE A 16 -3.97 -29.36 -54.47
CA PHE A 16 -4.48 -30.45 -55.31
C PHE A 16 -5.87 -30.17 -55.92
N ASP A 17 -6.43 -28.97 -55.71
CA ASP A 17 -7.76 -28.52 -56.14
C ASP A 17 -8.93 -29.43 -55.72
N GLU A 18 -8.70 -30.30 -54.74
CA GLU A 18 -9.70 -31.20 -54.15
C GLU A 18 -10.57 -30.51 -53.08
N PHE A 19 -10.29 -29.24 -52.77
CA PHE A 19 -10.95 -28.53 -51.68
C PHE A 19 -11.18 -27.04 -51.97
N ASP A 20 -12.45 -26.61 -51.90
CA ASP A 20 -12.81 -25.20 -52.03
C ASP A 20 -12.75 -24.48 -50.68
N LEU A 21 -11.57 -23.91 -50.38
CA LEU A 21 -11.36 -23.11 -49.18
C LEU A 21 -12.33 -21.94 -49.05
N HIS A 22 -12.78 -21.36 -50.15
CA HIS A 22 -13.63 -20.18 -50.13
C HIS A 22 -15.04 -20.51 -49.60
N LEU A 23 -15.56 -21.68 -49.95
CA LEU A 23 -16.81 -22.20 -49.37
C LEU A 23 -16.66 -22.55 -47.89
N LEU A 24 -15.52 -23.13 -47.48
CA LEU A 24 -15.27 -23.46 -46.08
C LEU A 24 -15.19 -22.20 -45.19
N VAL A 25 -14.43 -21.19 -45.62
CA VAL A 25 -14.28 -19.93 -44.88
C VAL A 25 -15.63 -19.21 -44.75
N ARG A 26 -16.52 -19.31 -45.75
CA ARG A 26 -17.88 -18.78 -45.66
C ARG A 26 -18.79 -19.57 -44.71
N SER A 27 -18.62 -20.89 -44.64
CA SER A 27 -19.42 -21.77 -43.77
C SER A 27 -18.98 -21.77 -42.30
N THR A 28 -17.73 -21.39 -42.02
CA THR A 28 -17.21 -21.31 -40.66
C THR A 28 -17.64 -19.98 -40.04
N SER A 29 -18.46 -20.03 -38.99
CA SER A 29 -18.81 -18.80 -38.29
C SER A 29 -17.55 -18.21 -37.66
N ALA A 30 -17.31 -16.92 -37.91
CA ALA A 30 -16.23 -16.21 -37.25
C ALA A 30 -16.46 -16.31 -35.74
N ARG A 31 -15.55 -17.00 -35.03
CA ARG A 31 -15.63 -17.10 -33.57
C ARG A 31 -15.64 -15.68 -33.01
N LYS A 32 -16.62 -15.37 -32.16
CA LYS A 32 -16.56 -14.16 -31.33
C LYS A 32 -15.20 -14.19 -30.59
N PRO A 33 -14.42 -13.10 -30.61
CA PRO A 33 -13.17 -13.07 -29.89
C PRO A 33 -13.46 -13.43 -28.42
N PRO A 34 -12.59 -14.24 -27.77
CA PRO A 34 -12.77 -14.51 -26.35
C PRO A 34 -12.79 -13.15 -25.64
N GLY A 35 -13.91 -12.85 -24.97
CA GLY A 35 -14.08 -11.57 -24.30
C GLY A 35 -12.88 -11.34 -23.38
N TRP A 36 -12.29 -10.15 -23.46
CA TRP A 36 -11.19 -9.76 -22.57
C TRP A 36 -11.65 -10.00 -21.12
N PRO A 37 -10.93 -10.81 -20.32
CA PRO A 37 -11.28 -10.96 -18.91
C PRO A 37 -11.09 -9.59 -18.24
N TRP A 38 -12.19 -8.86 -18.08
CA TRP A 38 -12.19 -7.64 -17.30
C TRP A 38 -11.80 -8.01 -15.88
N LYS A 39 -10.75 -7.37 -15.35
CA LYS A 39 -10.40 -7.48 -13.94
C LYS A 39 -11.64 -7.10 -13.14
N THR A 40 -12.15 -8.02 -12.32
CA THR A 40 -13.12 -7.66 -11.29
C THR A 40 -12.47 -6.61 -10.39
N PRO A 41 -13.10 -5.46 -10.15
CA PRO A 41 -12.56 -4.47 -9.24
C PRO A 41 -12.54 -5.08 -7.84
N LYS A 42 -11.38 -5.60 -7.43
CA LYS A 42 -11.11 -5.99 -6.04
C LYS A 42 -10.82 -4.73 -5.24
N THR A 43 -11.82 -3.88 -5.08
CA THR A 43 -11.80 -2.89 -4.01
C THR A 43 -12.85 -3.35 -3.04
N THR A 44 -12.41 -4.06 -2.00
CA THR A 44 -13.20 -4.19 -0.79
C THR A 44 -13.43 -2.77 -0.30
N HIS A 45 -14.62 -2.24 -0.55
CA HIS A 45 -15.02 -0.92 -0.09
C HIS A 45 -15.13 -1.05 1.43
N ASN A 46 -14.07 -0.72 2.15
CA ASN A 46 -14.17 -0.55 3.59
C ASN A 46 -14.93 0.75 3.78
N GLU A 47 -16.21 0.63 4.16
CA GLU A 47 -17.10 1.75 4.49
C GLU A 47 -16.52 2.65 5.58
N ASP A 48 -15.60 2.12 6.38
CA ASP A 48 -14.83 2.89 7.34
C ASP A 48 -13.48 3.34 6.73
N PRO A 49 -13.29 4.65 6.45
CA PRO A 49 -12.02 5.18 5.95
C PRO A 49 -10.86 4.97 6.95
N TYR A 50 -11.16 4.53 8.17
CA TYR A 50 -10.19 4.31 9.25
C TYR A 50 -9.84 2.82 9.48
N ILE A 51 -10.51 1.87 8.82
CA ILE A 51 -10.19 0.42 8.81
C ILE A 51 -9.30 0.06 7.60
N GLY A 52 -8.44 1.00 7.19
CA GLY A 52 -7.55 0.85 6.04
C GLY A 52 -6.30 0.02 6.31
N GLN A 53 -5.26 0.22 5.50
CA GLN A 53 -3.92 -0.33 5.69
C GLN A 53 -3.20 0.26 6.93
N TYR A 54 -3.55 1.49 7.30
CA TYR A 54 -2.94 2.22 8.41
C TYR A 54 -3.75 2.16 9.71
N SER A 55 -4.64 1.17 9.87
CA SER A 55 -5.33 0.98 11.15
C SER A 55 -4.31 0.56 12.22
N VAL A 56 -4.45 1.06 13.44
CA VAL A 56 -3.55 0.75 14.57
C VAL A 56 -3.28 -0.75 14.72
N PRO A 57 -4.27 -1.67 14.73
CA PRO A 57 -3.99 -3.09 14.89
C PRO A 57 -3.18 -3.69 13.72
N LYS A 58 -3.43 -3.23 12.48
CA LYS A 58 -2.64 -3.69 11.32
C LYS A 58 -1.22 -3.13 11.34
N LEU A 59 -1.05 -1.89 11.80
CA LEU A 59 0.27 -1.28 11.97
C LEU A 59 1.08 -2.00 13.05
N ILE A 60 0.46 -2.37 14.18
CA ILE A 60 1.11 -3.18 15.21
C ILE A 60 1.57 -4.52 14.62
N GLN A 61 0.71 -5.22 13.87
CA GLN A 61 1.09 -6.47 13.21
C GLN A 61 2.22 -6.26 12.19
N GLN A 62 2.13 -5.24 11.34
CA GLN A 62 3.14 -4.94 10.34
C GLN A 62 4.49 -4.57 10.97
N LEU A 63 4.49 -3.82 12.06
CA LEU A 63 5.70 -3.42 12.79
C LEU A 63 6.31 -4.59 13.54
N ALA A 64 5.49 -5.54 14.03
CA ALA A 64 5.98 -6.76 14.66
C ALA A 64 6.64 -7.69 13.64
N ASP A 65 6.06 -7.83 12.45
CA ASP A 65 6.62 -8.66 11.38
C ASP A 65 7.82 -7.99 10.69
N HIS A 66 7.76 -6.67 10.47
CA HIS A 66 8.74 -5.90 9.69
C HIS A 66 9.04 -4.55 10.37
N PRO A 67 9.89 -4.53 11.42
CA PRO A 67 10.15 -3.32 12.20
C PRO A 67 10.86 -2.20 11.42
N GLY A 68 11.55 -2.56 10.33
CA GLY A 68 12.22 -1.59 9.45
C GLY A 68 11.33 -0.91 8.41
N SER A 69 10.06 -1.29 8.28
CA SER A 69 9.19 -0.80 7.21
C SER A 69 8.87 0.71 7.30
N VAL A 70 9.00 1.30 8.49
CA VAL A 70 8.63 2.69 8.79
C VAL A 70 9.82 3.62 9.00
N ILE A 71 11.06 3.11 8.87
CA ILE A 71 12.26 3.92 9.07
C ILE A 71 12.32 5.03 8.00
N GLY A 72 12.63 6.25 8.44
CA GLY A 72 12.75 7.43 7.58
C GLY A 72 11.42 8.10 7.25
N TRP A 73 10.28 7.57 7.74
CA TRP A 73 9.00 8.23 7.56
C TRP A 73 8.93 9.52 8.38
N LYS A 74 8.33 10.56 7.78
CA LYS A 74 8.02 11.81 8.46
C LYS A 74 6.69 11.68 9.19
N VAL A 75 6.71 11.88 10.50
CA VAL A 75 5.54 11.78 11.36
C VAL A 75 5.20 13.11 12.00
N LEU A 76 3.91 13.29 12.26
CA LEU A 76 3.35 14.42 12.96
C LEU A 76 2.96 13.97 14.37
N THR A 77 3.56 14.58 15.38
CA THR A 77 3.28 14.28 16.79
C THR A 77 2.71 15.53 17.46
N THR A 78 1.73 15.33 18.33
CA THR A 78 1.17 16.39 19.18
C THR A 78 1.86 16.39 20.53
N TYR A 79 2.22 17.57 21.03
CA TYR A 79 2.77 17.74 22.37
C TYR A 79 2.01 18.86 23.09
N GLN A 80 1.87 18.71 24.40
CA GLN A 80 1.25 19.72 25.25
C GLN A 80 2.31 20.72 25.69
N VAL A 81 2.01 22.00 25.55
CA VAL A 81 2.81 23.09 26.08
C VAL A 81 1.97 23.82 27.11
N THR A 82 2.38 23.68 28.37
CA THR A 82 1.82 24.48 29.47
C THR A 82 2.45 25.87 29.41
N SER A 83 1.61 26.87 29.15
CA SER A 83 2.01 28.27 29.21
C SER A 83 2.23 28.69 30.67
N PRO A 84 2.96 29.78 30.93
CA PRO A 84 3.15 30.30 32.29
C PRO A 84 1.84 30.69 33.00
N ASN A 85 0.74 30.83 32.25
CA ASN A 85 -0.61 31.09 32.77
C ASN A 85 -1.41 29.79 33.04
N ASP A 86 -0.76 28.62 33.04
CA ASP A 86 -1.39 27.30 33.21
C ASP A 86 -2.33 26.86 32.07
N ASP A 87 -2.35 27.62 30.96
CA ASP A 87 -3.06 27.24 29.75
C ASP A 87 -2.29 26.13 29.00
N VAL A 88 -2.94 24.96 28.87
CA VAL A 88 -2.42 23.82 28.10
C VAL A 88 -2.76 24.00 26.64
N SER A 89 -1.75 24.35 25.84
CA SER A 89 -1.87 24.44 24.38
C SER A 89 -1.33 23.18 23.72
N VAL A 90 -2.11 22.57 22.82
CA VAL A 90 -1.65 21.43 22.02
C VAL A 90 -0.96 21.98 20.77
N LYS A 91 0.33 21.71 20.65
CA LYS A 91 1.12 22.06 19.46
C LYS A 91 1.47 20.80 18.69
N GLN A 92 1.70 20.96 17.39
CA GLN A 92 2.11 19.88 16.49
C GLN A 92 3.57 20.08 16.10
N ARG A 93 4.34 18.99 16.07
CA ARG A 93 5.73 19.00 15.59
C ARG A 93 5.96 17.81 14.66
N THR A 94 6.82 18.05 13.67
CA THR A 94 7.26 17.05 12.71
C THR A 94 8.55 16.39 13.21
N GLY A 95 8.68 15.10 12.93
CA GLY A 95 9.89 14.34 13.21
C GLY A 95 10.06 13.20 12.21
N VAL A 96 11.23 12.57 12.25
CA VAL A 96 11.58 11.43 11.42
C VAL A 96 11.77 10.20 12.29
N ILE A 97 11.19 9.08 11.87
CA ILE A 97 11.38 7.80 12.57
C ILE A 97 12.79 7.29 12.29
N ARG A 98 13.58 7.08 13.35
CA ARG A 98 14.90 6.46 13.32
C ARG A 98 14.82 4.94 13.51
N PRO A 99 15.90 4.20 13.21
CA PRO A 99 15.95 2.75 13.42
C PRO A 99 15.61 2.37 14.86
N TRP A 100 15.09 1.15 15.02
CA TRP A 100 14.66 0.67 16.32
C TRP A 100 15.85 0.21 17.18
N ILE A 101 15.67 0.25 18.48
CA ILE A 101 16.53 -0.37 19.49
C ILE A 101 15.73 -1.52 20.10
N GLU A 102 16.38 -2.66 20.28
CA GLU A 102 15.82 -3.80 20.99
C GLU A 102 16.20 -3.73 22.45
N GLU A 103 15.20 -3.63 23.34
CA GLU A 103 15.38 -3.66 24.79
C GLU A 103 14.34 -4.59 25.39
N GLU A 104 14.77 -5.49 26.28
CA GLU A 104 13.88 -6.41 27.00
C GLU A 104 12.90 -7.17 26.07
N GLU A 105 13.40 -7.68 24.94
CA GLU A 105 12.61 -8.39 23.91
C GLU A 105 11.50 -7.55 23.24
N LYS A 106 11.56 -6.22 23.38
CA LYS A 106 10.64 -5.28 22.74
C LYS A 106 11.38 -4.31 21.83
N TYR A 107 10.73 -3.99 20.72
CA TYR A 107 11.20 -2.98 19.79
C TYR A 107 10.76 -1.59 20.22
N PHE A 108 11.71 -0.66 20.26
CA PHE A 108 11.47 0.75 20.50
C PHE A 108 12.00 1.57 19.33
N TRP A 109 11.21 2.53 18.86
CA TRP A 109 11.63 3.46 17.81
C TRP A 109 11.87 4.84 18.41
N GLU A 110 12.91 5.51 17.92
CA GLU A 110 13.15 6.90 18.27
C GLU A 110 12.61 7.82 17.18
N ILE A 111 11.89 8.86 17.58
CA ILE A 111 11.49 9.96 16.69
C ILE A 111 12.45 11.11 16.93
N GLU A 112 13.26 11.41 15.92
CA GLU A 112 14.08 12.61 15.92
C GLU A 112 13.23 13.78 15.44
N PHE A 113 13.07 14.78 16.29
CA PHE A 113 12.25 15.95 15.98
C PHE A 113 13.03 17.03 15.24
N ASP A 114 12.37 17.70 14.29
CA ASP A 114 12.98 18.83 13.58
C ASP A 114 13.35 19.95 14.56
N ARG A 115 14.64 20.27 14.64
CA ARG A 115 15.15 21.38 15.46
C ARG A 115 14.83 22.70 14.79
N ARG A 116 13.78 23.38 15.27
CA ARG A 116 13.48 24.76 14.87
C ARG A 116 14.29 25.73 15.71
N ALA A 117 14.99 26.66 15.06
CA ALA A 117 15.86 27.64 15.71
C ALA A 117 15.15 28.54 16.75
N ASN A 118 13.82 28.64 16.68
CA ASN A 118 13.00 29.51 17.53
C ASN A 118 12.26 28.76 18.65
N GLU A 119 12.47 27.46 18.81
CA GLU A 119 11.75 26.64 19.79
C GLU A 119 12.73 25.84 20.64
N SER A 120 12.38 25.59 21.91
CA SER A 120 13.20 24.77 22.80
C SER A 120 13.50 23.41 22.16
N PRO A 121 14.74 22.91 22.28
CA PRO A 121 15.07 21.55 21.86
C PRO A 121 14.20 20.59 22.65
N ILE A 122 13.38 19.81 21.95
CA ILE A 122 12.57 18.74 22.54
C ILE A 122 13.43 17.49 22.45
N PRO A 123 13.57 16.71 23.55
CA PRO A 123 14.31 15.45 23.50
C PRO A 123 13.65 14.49 22.52
N ASP A 124 14.46 13.66 21.89
CA ASP A 124 13.97 12.61 20.99
C ASP A 124 13.03 11.67 21.77
N ALA A 125 11.90 11.33 21.16
CA ALA A 125 10.89 10.50 21.81
C ALA A 125 11.11 9.04 21.46
N LYS A 126 11.35 8.23 22.49
CA LYS A 126 11.36 6.77 22.38
C LYS A 126 9.96 6.23 22.53
N LEU A 127 9.46 5.55 21.50
CA LEU A 127 8.10 5.04 21.43
C LEU A 127 8.10 3.52 21.33
N ASP A 128 7.12 2.91 22.01
CA ASP A 128 6.80 1.50 21.80
C ASP A 128 6.01 1.29 20.50
N ILE A 129 5.76 0.02 20.16
CA ILE A 129 5.03 -0.36 18.94
C ILE A 129 3.60 0.21 18.87
N THR A 130 2.93 0.34 20.02
CA THR A 130 1.55 0.84 20.09
C THR A 130 1.49 2.35 19.90
N GLN A 131 2.34 3.09 20.61
CA GLN A 131 2.49 4.54 20.51
C GLN A 131 2.92 4.95 19.10
N LEU A 132 3.86 4.22 18.50
CA LEU A 132 4.29 4.48 17.14
C LEU A 132 3.14 4.27 16.14
N ALA A 133 2.37 3.19 16.29
CA ALA A 133 1.21 2.93 15.44
C ALA A 133 0.14 4.02 15.56
N GLU A 134 -0.08 4.55 16.76
CA GLU A 134 -0.99 5.69 16.98
C GLU A 134 -0.49 6.97 16.32
N VAL A 135 0.81 7.28 16.43
CA VAL A 135 1.42 8.45 15.80
C VAL A 135 1.32 8.37 14.27
N ILE A 136 1.60 7.21 13.68
CA ILE A 136 1.47 7.00 12.23
C ILE A 136 0.01 7.14 11.81
N ASN A 137 -0.92 6.55 12.56
CA ASN A 137 -2.34 6.66 12.30
C ASN A 137 -2.80 8.12 12.35
N PHE A 138 -2.40 8.87 13.38
CA PHE A 138 -2.69 10.29 13.53
C PHE A 138 -2.11 11.11 12.37
N THR A 139 -0.85 10.89 12.00
CA THR A 139 -0.20 11.55 10.86
C THR A 139 -1.00 11.34 9.57
N ARG A 140 -1.48 10.12 9.36
CA ARG A 140 -2.29 9.77 8.19
C ARG A 140 -3.69 10.41 8.26
N ARG A 141 -4.31 10.47 9.44
CA ARG A 141 -5.59 11.16 9.67
C ARG A 141 -5.48 12.65 9.39
N ALA A 142 -4.35 13.26 9.75
CA ALA A 142 -4.03 14.66 9.44
C ALA A 142 -3.71 14.89 7.95
N ARG A 143 -3.70 13.84 7.11
CA ARG A 143 -3.32 13.88 5.69
C ARG A 143 -1.91 14.43 5.46
N TYR A 144 -1.02 14.26 6.43
CA TYR A 144 0.37 14.67 6.30
C TYR A 144 1.16 13.61 5.52
N PRO A 145 2.03 14.00 4.57
CA PRO A 145 2.82 13.05 3.79
C PRO A 145 3.89 12.38 4.66
N LEU A 146 3.97 11.05 4.57
CA LEU A 146 4.93 10.22 5.32
C LEU A 146 6.33 10.18 4.67
N LEU A 147 6.51 10.74 3.47
CA LEU A 147 7.77 10.78 2.70
C LEU A 147 8.09 12.21 2.25
#